data_AF-A0A6C0E4F9-F1
#
_entry.id   AF-A0A6C0E4F9-F1
#
_cell.length_a   1.000
_cell.length_b   1.000
_cell.length_c   1.000
_cell.angle_alpha   90.00
_cell.angle_beta   90.00
_cell.angle_gamma   90.00
#
_symmetry.space_group_name_H-M   'P 1'
#
loop_
_entity.id
_entity.type
_entity.pdbx_description
1 polymer ?
#
loop_
_entity_poly.entity_id
_entity_poly.type
_entity_poly.pdbx_seq_one_letter_code
_entity_poly.pdbx_strand_id
1 'polypeptide(L)'
;MKHTTKKHTTKKHKTKKHKTKKHKTKKQFLFNPENPKKSFDVYIDKDPSDTINIKYTTLEDVKNTIVKLEKLYKNKKYPHKRIWQVGMIMYVRLKVLKNKKPTQYTLAKKYFTFLGKRTKLEEQSRYKLSFV
;
A
#
# COMPACT_ATOMS: atom_id res chain seq x y z
N MET A 1 4.96 79.58 27.07
CA MET A 1 6.29 78.93 27.07
C MET A 1 6.26 77.73 26.14
N LYS A 2 7.28 77.58 25.31
CA LYS A 2 7.49 76.49 24.36
C LYS A 2 7.86 75.19 25.09
N HIS A 3 7.97 74.11 24.30
CA HIS A 3 8.61 72.81 24.58
C HIS A 3 7.64 71.69 25.03
N THR A 4 7.63 70.47 24.49
CA THR A 4 8.13 69.82 23.25
C THR A 4 7.66 68.37 23.34
N THR A 5 7.25 67.80 22.22
CA THR A 5 6.92 66.37 22.01
C THR A 5 7.99 65.40 22.52
N LYS A 6 7.55 64.28 23.15
CA LYS A 6 8.30 63.00 23.15
C LYS A 6 7.39 61.87 22.65
N LYS A 7 7.63 61.46 21.40
CA LYS A 7 7.10 60.23 20.80
C LYS A 7 7.71 59.03 21.54
N HIS A 8 6.89 58.21 22.20
CA HIS A 8 7.31 56.89 22.65
C HIS A 8 7.35 55.94 21.44
N THR A 9 8.54 55.69 20.91
CA THR A 9 8.78 54.65 19.90
C THR A 9 9.00 53.31 20.60
N THR A 10 7.99 52.45 20.59
CA THR A 10 8.14 51.05 21.02
C THR A 10 8.87 50.27 19.93
N LYS A 11 10.15 49.96 20.17
CA LYS A 11 10.95 49.07 19.32
C LYS A 11 10.35 47.65 19.36
N LYS A 12 9.60 47.27 18.33
CA LYS A 12 9.17 45.88 18.07
C LYS A 12 10.41 45.02 17.82
N HIS A 13 10.82 44.22 18.80
CA HIS A 13 11.77 43.14 18.60
C HIS A 13 11.12 42.04 17.71
N LYS A 14 11.42 42.06 16.41
CA LYS A 14 11.12 40.94 15.51
C LYS A 14 12.08 39.80 15.82
N THR A 15 11.64 38.83 16.62
CA THR A 15 12.34 37.55 16.76
C THR A 15 12.26 36.78 15.44
N LYS A 16 13.37 36.73 14.70
CA LYS A 16 13.51 35.85 13.54
C LYS A 16 13.48 34.40 14.04
N LYS A 17 12.32 33.74 13.95
CA LYS A 17 12.23 32.28 14.12
C LYS A 17 13.07 31.63 13.02
N HIS A 18 14.26 31.16 13.38
CA HIS A 18 15.03 30.26 12.53
C HIS A 18 14.20 28.99 12.32
N LYS A 19 13.60 28.84 11.13
CA LYS A 19 13.06 27.55 10.69
C LYS A 19 14.25 26.63 10.51
N THR A 20 14.51 25.77 11.49
CA THR A 20 15.43 24.65 11.33
C THR A 20 14.94 23.83 10.16
N LYS A 21 15.76 23.74 9.09
CA LYS A 21 15.51 22.78 8.00
C LYS A 21 15.56 21.40 8.66
N LYS A 22 14.40 20.79 8.94
CA LYS A 22 14.35 19.37 9.28
C LYS A 22 15.06 18.64 8.14
N HIS A 23 16.23 18.08 8.42
CA HIS A 23 16.85 17.13 7.52
C HIS A 23 15.84 16.02 7.30
N LYS A 24 15.26 15.95 6.10
CA LYS A 24 14.48 14.80 5.68
C LYS A 24 15.46 13.63 5.75
N THR A 25 15.28 12.73 6.71
CA THR A 25 15.99 11.45 6.69
C THR A 25 15.71 10.85 5.31
N LYS A 26 16.77 10.48 4.58
CA LYS A 26 16.59 9.74 3.33
C LYS A 26 15.72 8.55 3.68
N LYS A 27 14.55 8.43 3.07
CA LYS A 27 13.69 7.27 3.26
C LYS A 27 14.52 6.06 2.84
N GLN A 28 15.04 5.32 3.82
CA GLN A 28 15.73 4.07 3.58
C GLN A 28 14.64 3.07 3.20
N PHE A 29 14.35 2.97 1.91
CA PHE A 29 13.76 1.75 1.38
C PHE A 29 14.68 0.61 1.80
N LEU A 30 14.11 -0.55 2.11
CA LEU A 30 14.81 -1.73 2.62
C LEU A 30 15.80 -2.27 1.55
N PHE A 31 16.88 -1.53 1.33
CA PHE A 31 17.95 -1.81 0.39
C PHE A 31 19.01 -2.56 1.17
N ASN A 32 19.21 -3.83 0.81
CA ASN A 32 20.27 -4.65 1.37
C ASN A 32 21.53 -4.46 0.50
N PRO A 33 22.54 -3.70 0.98
CA PRO A 33 23.73 -3.36 0.18
C PRO A 33 24.58 -4.59 -0.16
N GLU A 34 24.53 -5.65 0.64
CA GLU A 34 25.31 -6.87 0.41
C GLU A 34 24.68 -7.80 -0.63
N ASN A 35 23.37 -7.67 -0.87
CA ASN A 35 22.69 -8.43 -1.90
C ASN A 35 21.51 -7.65 -2.48
N PRO A 36 21.73 -6.89 -3.57
CA PRO A 36 20.68 -6.12 -4.24
C PRO A 36 19.47 -6.97 -4.66
N LYS A 37 19.64 -8.27 -4.94
CA LYS A 37 18.52 -9.18 -5.28
C LYS A 37 17.63 -9.54 -4.08
N LYS A 38 18.10 -9.33 -2.84
CA LYS A 38 17.31 -9.43 -1.60
C LYS A 38 16.60 -8.12 -1.25
N SER A 39 16.95 -7.02 -1.93
CA SER A 39 16.23 -5.75 -1.79
C SER A 39 14.86 -5.93 -2.43
N PHE A 40 13.82 -5.56 -1.69
CA PHE A 40 12.45 -5.75 -2.11
C PHE A 40 12.10 -4.88 -3.33
N ASP A 41 12.04 -5.48 -4.52
CA ASP A 41 11.27 -4.92 -5.64
C ASP A 41 9.88 -5.57 -5.67
N VAL A 42 9.03 -5.21 -4.70
CA VAL A 42 7.66 -5.75 -4.66
C VAL A 42 6.74 -4.96 -5.60
N TYR A 43 7.07 -3.71 -5.92
CA TYR A 43 6.16 -2.77 -6.60
C TYR A 43 6.88 -1.56 -7.23
N ILE A 44 7.55 -1.76 -8.36
CA ILE A 44 7.86 -0.64 -9.28
C ILE A 44 7.00 -0.79 -10.53
N ASP A 45 5.67 -0.73 -10.37
CA ASP A 45 4.85 -0.17 -11.44
C ASP A 45 4.43 1.21 -10.97
N LYS A 46 5.03 2.22 -11.62
CA LYS A 46 4.78 3.64 -11.36
C LYS A 46 3.51 4.13 -12.07
N ASP A 47 2.85 3.25 -12.84
CA ASP A 47 1.62 3.60 -13.53
C ASP A 47 0.43 3.56 -12.54
N PRO A 48 -0.23 4.71 -12.29
CA PRO A 48 -1.45 4.74 -11.48
C PRO A 48 -2.57 3.83 -12.01
N SER A 49 -2.58 3.50 -13.31
CA SER A 49 -3.60 2.64 -13.94
C SER A 49 -3.63 1.20 -13.39
N ASP A 50 -2.51 0.73 -12.83
CA ASP A 50 -2.39 -0.61 -12.25
C ASP A 50 -2.91 -0.70 -10.81
N THR A 51 -3.36 0.41 -10.22
CA THR A 51 -3.82 0.45 -8.83
C THR A 51 -5.20 -0.17 -8.68
N ILE A 52 -5.28 -1.32 -8.01
CA ILE A 52 -6.54 -1.97 -7.66
C ILE A 52 -6.86 -1.70 -6.19
N ASN A 53 -7.90 -0.91 -5.93
CA ASN A 53 -8.36 -0.64 -4.57
C ASN A 53 -8.88 -1.92 -3.90
N ILE A 54 -8.34 -2.22 -2.70
CA ILE A 54 -8.66 -3.38 -1.85
C ILE A 54 -9.38 -2.89 -0.60
N LYS A 55 -10.55 -3.46 -0.30
CA LYS A 55 -11.18 -3.33 1.03
C LYS A 55 -11.08 -4.67 1.75
N TYR A 56 -10.75 -4.65 3.03
CA TYR A 56 -10.58 -5.88 3.83
C TYR A 56 -11.05 -5.71 5.28
N THR A 57 -11.90 -4.71 5.53
CA THR A 57 -12.34 -4.35 6.87
C THR A 57 -13.34 -5.36 7.39
N THR A 58 -14.36 -5.66 6.61
CA THR A 58 -15.41 -6.64 6.93
C THR A 58 -15.18 -7.95 6.17
N LEU A 59 -15.88 -9.02 6.57
CA LEU A 59 -15.85 -10.28 5.80
C LEU A 59 -16.39 -10.08 4.39
N GLU A 60 -17.43 -9.27 4.26
CA GLU A 60 -18.07 -8.95 2.99
C GLU A 60 -17.14 -8.16 2.06
N ASP A 61 -16.36 -7.21 2.61
CA ASP A 61 -15.32 -6.51 1.83
C ASP A 61 -14.29 -7.46 1.23
N VAL A 62 -13.87 -8.48 2.00
CA VAL A 62 -12.89 -9.47 1.54
C VAL A 62 -13.49 -10.33 0.43
N LYS A 63 -14.73 -10.80 0.58
CA LYS A 63 -15.45 -11.55 -0.46
C LYS A 63 -15.58 -10.72 -1.74
N ASN A 64 -16.07 -9.49 -1.62
CA ASN A 64 -16.26 -8.59 -2.76
C ASN A 64 -14.93 -8.23 -3.44
N THR A 65 -13.87 -8.05 -2.67
CA THR A 65 -12.53 -7.85 -3.22
C THR A 65 -12.06 -9.07 -4.01
N ILE A 66 -12.23 -10.29 -3.49
CA ILE A 66 -11.88 -11.53 -4.21
C ILE A 66 -12.69 -11.64 -5.50
N VAL A 67 -14.01 -11.44 -5.45
CA VAL A 67 -14.87 -11.47 -6.65
C VAL A 67 -14.43 -10.44 -7.68
N LYS A 68 -14.09 -9.22 -7.25
CA LYS A 68 -13.55 -8.17 -8.12
C LYS A 68 -12.24 -8.60 -8.78
N LEU A 69 -11.30 -9.18 -8.02
CA LEU A 69 -10.03 -9.66 -8.55
C LEU A 69 -10.22 -10.79 -9.58
N GLU A 70 -11.11 -11.73 -9.30
CA GLU A 70 -11.43 -12.81 -10.25
C GLU A 70 -12.07 -12.26 -11.53
N LYS A 71 -13.02 -11.33 -11.44
CA LYS A 71 -13.60 -10.67 -12.62
C LYS A 71 -12.54 -9.95 -13.45
N LEU A 72 -11.67 -9.18 -12.79
CA LEU A 72 -10.58 -8.47 -13.45
C LEU A 72 -9.61 -9.41 -14.17
N TYR A 73 -9.29 -10.55 -13.56
CA TYR A 73 -8.45 -11.57 -14.17
C TYR A 73 -9.12 -12.23 -15.38
N LYS A 74 -10.36 -12.70 -15.22
CA LYS A 74 -11.11 -13.43 -16.26
C LYS A 74 -11.41 -12.55 -17.48
N ASN A 75 -11.60 -11.25 -17.25
CA ASN A 75 -11.76 -10.27 -18.32
C ASN A 75 -10.43 -9.88 -18.99
N LYS A 76 -9.31 -10.52 -18.64
CA LYS A 76 -7.95 -10.25 -19.14
C LYS A 76 -7.49 -8.80 -18.92
N LYS A 77 -8.11 -8.07 -17.98
CA LYS A 77 -7.76 -6.68 -17.68
C LYS A 77 -6.42 -6.58 -16.94
N TYR A 78 -6.12 -7.56 -16.10
CA TYR A 78 -4.84 -7.63 -15.41
C TYR A 78 -4.25 -9.04 -15.50
N PRO A 79 -2.91 -9.18 -15.65
CA PRO A 79 -2.25 -10.47 -15.67
C PRO A 79 -2.32 -11.16 -14.31
N HIS A 80 -2.20 -12.48 -14.29
CA HIS A 80 -2.20 -13.27 -13.04
C HIS A 80 -1.16 -12.77 -12.04
N LYS A 81 0.01 -12.32 -12.50
CA LYS A 81 1.07 -11.73 -11.66
C LYS A 81 0.53 -10.57 -10.81
N ARG A 82 -0.27 -9.68 -11.41
CA ARG A 82 -0.84 -8.51 -10.71
C ARG A 82 -1.90 -8.92 -9.70
N ILE A 83 -2.77 -9.85 -10.08
CA ILE A 83 -3.79 -10.41 -9.19
C ILE A 83 -3.15 -11.11 -7.98
N TRP A 84 -2.07 -11.86 -8.22
CA TRP A 84 -1.28 -12.53 -7.19
C TRP A 84 -0.64 -11.55 -6.20
N GLN A 85 -0.03 -10.48 -6.69
CA GLN A 85 0.50 -9.40 -5.85
C GLN A 85 -0.56 -8.78 -4.94
N VAL A 86 -1.70 -8.40 -5.51
CA VAL A 86 -2.81 -7.78 -4.77
C VAL A 86 -3.39 -8.75 -3.73
N GLY A 87 -3.56 -10.02 -4.10
CA GLY A 87 -3.94 -11.09 -3.17
C GLY A 87 -2.92 -11.30 -2.04
N MET A 88 -1.62 -11.20 -2.33
CA MET A 88 -0.54 -11.28 -1.34
C MET A 88 -0.59 -10.11 -0.35
N ILE A 89 -0.81 -8.87 -0.82
CA ILE A 89 -0.98 -7.71 0.08
C ILE A 89 -2.16 -7.92 1.03
N MET A 90 -3.31 -8.35 0.50
CA MET A 90 -4.50 -8.62 1.31
C MET A 90 -4.21 -9.67 2.38
N TYR A 91 -3.56 -10.78 2.01
CA TYR A 91 -3.15 -11.82 2.94
C TYR A 91 -2.19 -11.31 4.03
N VAL A 92 -1.12 -10.59 3.65
CA VAL A 92 -0.12 -10.08 4.62
C VAL A 92 -0.75 -9.12 5.62
N ARG A 93 -1.61 -8.20 5.15
CA ARG A 93 -2.34 -7.26 6.02
C ARG A 93 -3.24 -8.00 7.01
N LEU A 94 -4.02 -8.98 6.55
CA LEU A 94 -4.89 -9.77 7.42
C LEU A 94 -4.11 -10.74 8.32
N LYS A 95 -2.91 -11.18 7.92
CA LYS A 95 -2.02 -12.02 8.75
C LYS A 95 -1.57 -11.29 10.01
N VAL A 96 -1.27 -10.00 9.92
CA VAL A 96 -0.95 -9.16 11.08
C VAL A 96 -2.17 -9.04 12.01
N LEU A 97 -3.37 -9.01 11.45
CA LEU A 97 -4.63 -8.87 12.19
C LEU A 97 -5.29 -10.20 12.52
N LYS A 98 -4.63 -11.35 12.33
CA LYS A 98 -5.24 -12.69 12.42
C LYS A 98 -5.97 -12.95 13.73
N ASN A 99 -5.46 -12.42 14.85
CA ASN A 99 -6.07 -12.60 16.17
C ASN A 99 -7.36 -11.79 16.33
N LYS A 100 -7.45 -10.63 15.66
CA LYS A 100 -8.62 -9.73 15.71
C LYS A 100 -9.65 -10.02 14.61
N LYS A 101 -9.19 -10.57 13.48
CA LYS A 101 -9.97 -10.80 12.25
C LYS A 101 -9.73 -12.22 11.71
N PRO A 102 -10.03 -13.28 12.49
CA PRO A 102 -9.67 -14.65 12.15
C PRO A 102 -10.41 -15.17 10.90
N THR A 103 -11.69 -14.81 10.73
CA THR A 103 -12.51 -15.27 9.60
C THR A 103 -12.05 -14.64 8.29
N GLN A 104 -11.79 -13.33 8.28
CA GLN A 104 -11.23 -12.60 7.14
C GLN A 104 -9.87 -13.15 6.75
N TYR A 105 -9.00 -13.35 7.75
CA TYR A 105 -7.68 -13.95 7.53
C TYR A 105 -7.77 -15.34 6.90
N THR A 106 -8.68 -16.19 7.40
CA THR A 106 -8.88 -17.54 6.87
C THR A 106 -9.31 -17.51 5.41
N LEU A 107 -10.25 -16.63 5.05
CA LEU A 107 -10.70 -16.47 3.67
C LEU A 107 -9.57 -15.96 2.76
N ALA A 108 -8.84 -14.93 3.18
CA ALA A 108 -7.72 -14.41 2.41
C ALA A 108 -6.59 -15.44 2.25
N LYS A 109 -6.32 -16.26 3.28
CA LYS A 109 -5.34 -17.36 3.21
C LYS A 109 -5.77 -18.45 2.22
N LYS A 110 -7.06 -18.82 2.20
CA LYS A 110 -7.61 -19.75 1.20
C LYS A 110 -7.39 -19.23 -0.22
N TYR A 111 -7.74 -17.96 -0.44
CA TYR A 111 -7.56 -17.32 -1.74
C TYR A 111 -6.08 -17.23 -2.15
N PHE A 112 -5.19 -16.82 -1.25
CA PHE A 112 -3.75 -16.76 -1.52
C PHE A 112 -3.17 -18.12 -1.90
N THR A 113 -3.57 -19.18 -1.19
CA THR A 113 -3.17 -20.57 -1.51
C THR A 113 -3.68 -20.97 -2.90
N PHE A 114 -4.92 -20.64 -3.21
CA PHE A 114 -5.52 -20.88 -4.52
C PHE A 114 -4.74 -20.18 -5.65
N LEU A 115 -4.40 -18.90 -5.47
CA LEU A 115 -3.59 -18.17 -6.45
C LEU A 115 -2.20 -18.79 -6.63
N GLY A 116 -1.59 -19.29 -5.56
CA GLY A 116 -0.34 -20.03 -5.62
C GLY A 116 -0.44 -21.33 -6.42
N LYS A 117 -1.55 -22.07 -6.29
CA LYS A 117 -1.82 -23.26 -7.13
C LYS A 117 -2.01 -22.86 -8.59
N ARG A 118 -2.78 -21.79 -8.86
CA ARG A 118 -3.00 -21.26 -10.21
C ARG A 118 -1.68 -20.90 -10.91
N THR A 119 -0.70 -20.34 -10.20
CA THR A 119 0.62 -20.01 -10.78
C THR A 119 1.36 -21.24 -11.35
N LYS A 120 1.11 -22.45 -10.83
CA LYS A 120 1.76 -23.67 -11.31
C LYS A 120 1.14 -24.26 -12.58
N LEU A 121 -0.05 -23.79 -12.96
CA LEU A 121 -0.75 -24.27 -14.14
C LEU A 121 -0.25 -23.54 -15.40
N GLU A 122 -0.46 -24.18 -16.54
CA GLU A 122 -0.29 -23.61 -17.88
C GLU A 122 -1.38 -22.55 -18.16
N GLU A 123 -1.07 -21.56 -19.00
CA GLU A 123 -1.83 -20.30 -19.08
C GLU A 123 -3.30 -20.51 -19.42
N GLN A 124 -3.61 -21.36 -20.40
CA GLN A 124 -4.99 -21.65 -20.79
C GLN A 124 -5.78 -22.27 -19.62
N SER A 125 -5.12 -23.16 -18.89
CA SER A 125 -5.69 -23.81 -17.71
C SER A 125 -5.95 -22.83 -16.55
N ARG A 126 -5.13 -21.78 -16.41
CA ARG A 126 -5.33 -20.75 -15.36
C ARG A 126 -6.64 -20.00 -15.53
N TYR A 127 -7.04 -19.70 -16.77
CA TYR A 127 -8.28 -18.99 -17.06
C TYR A 127 -9.53 -19.85 -16.85
N LYS A 128 -9.42 -21.18 -16.86
CA LYS A 128 -10.54 -22.09 -16.57
C LYS A 128 -10.78 -22.23 -15.06
N LEU A 129 -9.71 -22.26 -14.28
CA LEU A 129 -9.78 -22.41 -12.82
C LEU A 129 -10.49 -21.21 -12.16
N SER A 130 -11.46 -21.46 -11.27
CA SER A 130 -12.20 -20.43 -10.53
C SER A 130 -12.10 -20.68 -9.03
N PHE A 131 -12.08 -19.60 -8.25
CA PHE A 131 -12.16 -19.70 -6.79
C PHE A 131 -13.62 -19.93 -6.40
N VAL A 132 -13.88 -20.99 -5.62
CA VAL A 132 -15.21 -21.40 -5.13
C VAL A 132 -15.32 -21.07 -3.65
#